data_AF-A0A3S0XJF0-F1
#
_entry.id   AF-A0A3S0XJF0-F1
#
_cell.length_a   1.000
_cell.length_b   1.000
_cell.length_c   1.000
_cell.angle_alpha   90.00
_cell.angle_beta   90.00
_cell.angle_gamma   90.00
#
_symmetry.space_group_name_H-M   'P 1'
#
loop_
_entity.id
_entity.type
_entity.pdbx_description
1 polymer ?
#
loop_
_entity_poly.entity_id
_entity_poly.type
_entity_poly.pdbx_seq_one_letter_code
_entity_poly.pdbx_strand_id
1 'polypeptide(L)'
;MKIAFDENVPAPMVRVFSALASEKGFQRKVGAFEIVSAKDYAPNTNDLDYLRKNDVPWLQRFSADGGKAVITGDVEMRYVPHERLALQQLGFVVVFFERNWGQWNFFSKSALLLKWWPKVAVKLQKSEPGTMWCIPNDWRDSEDVDLRNVTPKQETISIVAPSVLNKGRRHGKADGESGNIVSTIEESNSSKTKTRRNGRNSDERQQELTLISKKEHD
;
A
#
# COMPACT_ATOMS: atom_id res chain seq x y z
N MET A 1 13.07 1.29 0.91
CA MET A 1 11.74 0.70 0.65
C MET A 1 11.73 0.14 -0.76
N LYS A 2 11.18 -1.06 -0.98
CA LYS A 2 11.10 -1.69 -2.31
C LYS A 2 9.77 -1.34 -2.99
N ILE A 3 9.86 -0.84 -4.23
CA ILE A 3 8.76 -0.34 -5.06
C ILE A 3 8.73 -1.14 -6.37
N ALA A 4 7.59 -1.74 -6.68
CA ALA A 4 7.36 -2.38 -7.98
C ALA A 4 6.72 -1.41 -8.96
N PHE A 5 7.25 -1.38 -10.18
CA PHE A 5 6.60 -0.78 -11.32
C PHE A 5 5.88 -1.87 -12.11
N ASP A 6 4.57 -1.71 -12.26
CA ASP A 6 3.70 -2.60 -13.02
C ASP A 6 4.10 -2.72 -14.50
N GLU A 7 3.64 -3.77 -15.17
CA GLU A 7 3.89 -4.06 -16.58
C GLU A 7 3.33 -2.98 -17.52
N ASN A 8 2.30 -2.25 -17.08
CA ASN A 8 1.74 -1.12 -17.82
C ASN A 8 2.64 0.12 -17.79
N VAL A 9 3.71 0.10 -17.00
CA VAL A 9 4.75 1.13 -17.01
C VAL A 9 5.91 0.69 -17.94
N PRO A 10 6.30 1.51 -18.93
CA PRO A 10 7.33 1.12 -19.89
C PRO A 10 8.64 0.70 -19.21
N ALA A 11 9.19 -0.46 -19.58
CA ALA A 11 10.45 -0.97 -19.02
C ALA A 11 11.64 0.02 -19.08
N PRO A 12 11.82 0.85 -20.12
CA PRO A 12 12.85 1.90 -20.10
C PRO A 12 12.68 2.90 -18.96
N MET A 13 11.44 3.19 -18.55
CA MET A 13 11.15 4.05 -17.41
C MET A 13 11.60 3.42 -16.10
N VAL A 14 11.31 2.14 -15.89
CA VAL A 14 11.77 1.39 -14.70
C VAL A 14 13.30 1.49 -14.57
N ARG A 15 14.03 1.32 -15.68
CA ARG A 15 15.49 1.46 -15.70
C ARG A 15 15.96 2.87 -15.35
N VAL A 16 15.34 3.90 -15.93
CA VAL A 16 15.67 5.30 -15.62
C VAL A 16 15.46 5.59 -14.14
N PHE A 17 14.32 5.21 -13.59
CA PHE A 17 14.02 5.45 -12.18
C PHE A 17 14.90 4.62 -11.25
N SER A 18 15.23 3.37 -11.59
CA SER A 18 16.18 2.55 -10.84
C SER A 18 17.59 3.17 -10.80
N ALA A 19 18.04 3.72 -11.94
CA ALA A 19 19.30 4.46 -12.01
C ALA A 19 19.26 5.75 -11.16
N LEU A 20 18.18 6.51 -11.23
CA LEU A 20 17.98 7.70 -10.38
C LEU A 20 17.96 7.33 -8.90
N ALA A 21 17.27 6.26 -8.53
CA ALA A 21 17.17 5.79 -7.14
C ALA A 21 18.52 5.32 -6.57
N SER A 22 19.48 4.96 -7.42
CA SER A 22 20.84 4.60 -7.04
C SER A 22 21.78 5.81 -6.89
N GLU A 23 21.38 7.00 -7.38
CA GLU A 23 22.18 8.22 -7.30
C GLU A 23 22.06 8.85 -5.89
N LYS A 24 23.20 9.12 -5.24
CA LYS A 24 23.24 9.58 -3.84
C LYS A 24 22.57 10.94 -3.63
N GLY A 25 22.74 11.88 -4.57
CA GLY A 25 22.09 13.19 -4.53
C GLY A 25 20.57 13.08 -4.61
N PHE A 26 20.06 12.21 -5.46
CA PHE A 26 18.64 11.91 -5.57
C PHE A 26 18.12 11.24 -4.28
N GLN A 27 18.82 10.22 -3.77
CA GLN A 27 18.47 9.58 -2.49
C GLN A 27 18.39 10.58 -1.34
N ARG A 28 19.31 11.55 -1.25
CA ARG A 28 19.25 12.60 -0.22
C ARG A 28 18.00 13.48 -0.33
N LYS A 29 17.48 13.70 -1.55
CA LYS A 29 16.32 14.58 -1.80
C LYS A 29 14.99 13.87 -1.59
N VAL A 30 14.85 12.63 -2.06
CA VAL A 30 13.56 11.93 -2.07
C VAL A 30 13.52 10.66 -1.22
N GLY A 31 14.67 10.22 -0.71
CA GLY A 31 14.84 9.00 0.07
C GLY A 31 15.38 7.82 -0.74
N ALA A 32 15.79 6.78 -0.02
CA ALA A 32 16.35 5.56 -0.61
C ALA A 32 15.24 4.55 -0.97
N PHE A 33 15.12 4.30 -2.27
CA PHE A 33 14.17 3.36 -2.84
C PHE A 33 14.90 2.28 -3.63
N GLU A 34 14.39 1.07 -3.56
CA GLU A 34 14.76 -0.02 -4.45
C GLU A 34 13.64 -0.19 -5.47
N ILE A 35 13.94 0.03 -6.74
CA ILE A 35 12.95 0.03 -7.82
C ILE A 35 13.13 -1.23 -8.65
N VAL A 36 12.05 -2.01 -8.75
CA VAL A 36 12.00 -3.31 -9.44
C VAL A 36 10.82 -3.34 -10.42
N SER A 37 10.83 -4.27 -11.38
CA SER A 37 9.69 -4.50 -12.25
C SER A 37 8.74 -5.53 -11.65
N ALA A 38 7.42 -5.34 -11.76
CA ALA A 38 6.43 -6.34 -11.39
C ALA A 38 6.63 -7.65 -12.17
N LYS A 39 7.13 -7.55 -13.40
CA LYS A 39 7.50 -8.70 -14.24
C LYS A 39 8.52 -9.64 -13.58
N ASP A 40 9.39 -9.12 -12.71
CA ASP A 40 10.38 -9.92 -11.99
C ASP A 40 9.73 -10.86 -10.95
N TYR A 41 8.46 -10.60 -10.61
CA TYR A 41 7.65 -11.38 -9.66
C TYR A 41 6.48 -12.10 -10.33
N ALA A 42 6.23 -11.86 -11.62
CA ALA A 42 5.14 -12.48 -12.35
C ALA A 42 5.36 -14.00 -12.46
N PRO A 43 4.35 -14.84 -12.13
CA PRO A 43 4.46 -16.28 -12.32
C PRO A 43 4.55 -16.63 -13.82
N ASN A 44 5.39 -17.62 -14.12
CA ASN A 44 5.39 -18.25 -15.45
C ASN A 44 4.17 -19.14 -15.59
N THR A 45 3.77 -19.44 -16.83
CA THR A 45 2.59 -20.29 -17.13
C THR A 45 2.65 -21.70 -16.54
N ASN A 46 3.84 -22.17 -16.16
CA ASN A 46 4.08 -23.48 -15.59
C ASN A 46 4.12 -23.46 -14.05
N ASP A 47 4.07 -22.27 -13.44
CA ASP A 47 4.09 -22.13 -12.00
C ASP A 47 2.71 -22.49 -11.41
N LEU A 48 2.69 -23.10 -10.23
CA LEU A 48 1.45 -23.59 -9.59
C LEU A 48 0.47 -22.48 -9.21
N ASP A 49 0.98 -21.28 -8.95
CA ASP A 49 0.24 -20.07 -8.60
C ASP A 49 -0.05 -19.18 -9.82
N TYR A 50 0.24 -19.65 -11.05
CA TYR A 50 -0.11 -18.92 -12.27
C TYR A 50 -1.62 -18.82 -12.43
N LEU A 51 -2.11 -17.57 -12.45
CA LEU A 51 -3.49 -17.25 -12.75
C LEU A 51 -3.52 -16.27 -13.91
N ARG A 52 -4.16 -16.66 -15.01
CA ARG A 52 -4.26 -15.82 -16.21
C ARG A 52 -5.06 -14.55 -15.90
N LYS A 53 -4.51 -13.38 -16.28
CA LYS A 53 -5.13 -12.05 -16.07
C LYS A 53 -5.51 -11.80 -14.60
N ASN A 54 -4.57 -12.08 -13.72
CA ASN A 54 -4.75 -11.90 -12.29
C ASN A 54 -3.43 -11.41 -11.69
N ASP A 55 -3.49 -10.27 -11.02
CA ASP A 55 -2.32 -9.63 -10.44
C ASP A 55 -1.97 -10.14 -9.03
N VAL A 56 -2.86 -10.89 -8.38
CA VAL A 56 -2.67 -11.37 -7.00
C VAL A 56 -1.40 -12.21 -6.82
N PRO A 57 -1.04 -13.16 -7.71
CA PRO A 57 0.14 -13.99 -7.51
C PRO A 57 1.46 -13.19 -7.44
N TRP A 58 1.67 -12.24 -8.35
CA TRP A 58 2.90 -11.45 -8.35
C TRP A 58 2.93 -10.47 -7.17
N LEU A 59 1.77 -9.92 -6.79
CA LEU A 59 1.64 -9.10 -5.58
C LEU A 59 2.03 -9.88 -4.32
N GLN A 60 1.62 -11.15 -4.22
CA GLN A 60 1.99 -12.03 -3.11
C GLN A 60 3.49 -12.30 -3.08
N ARG A 61 4.08 -12.68 -4.22
CA ARG A 61 5.53 -12.91 -4.36
C ARG A 61 6.33 -11.65 -4.01
N PHE A 62 5.91 -10.50 -4.51
CA PHE A 62 6.54 -9.21 -4.24
C PHE A 62 6.45 -8.81 -2.76
N SER A 63 5.29 -9.01 -2.13
CA SER A 63 5.11 -8.75 -0.69
C SER A 63 6.00 -9.65 0.16
N ALA A 64 6.10 -10.94 -0.20
CA ALA A 64 6.96 -11.92 0.48
C ALA A 64 8.45 -11.53 0.40
N ASP A 65 8.88 -10.89 -0.69
CA ASP A 65 10.23 -10.35 -0.86
C ASP A 65 10.41 -8.93 -0.26
N GLY A 66 9.52 -8.53 0.65
CA GLY A 66 9.59 -7.26 1.37
C GLY A 66 9.12 -6.04 0.57
N GLY A 67 8.47 -6.25 -0.58
CA GLY A 67 7.80 -5.21 -1.34
C GLY A 67 6.74 -4.47 -0.52
N LYS A 68 6.68 -3.14 -0.63
CA LYS A 68 5.74 -2.31 0.15
C LYS A 68 4.94 -1.29 -0.67
N ALA A 69 5.35 -1.04 -1.90
CA ALA A 69 4.68 -0.05 -2.74
C ALA A 69 4.61 -0.49 -4.20
N VAL A 70 3.53 -0.07 -4.87
CA VAL A 70 3.27 -0.38 -6.27
C VAL A 70 2.96 0.91 -7.02
N ILE A 71 3.59 1.11 -8.17
CA ILE A 71 3.24 2.14 -9.14
C ILE A 71 2.65 1.45 -10.36
N THR A 72 1.38 1.70 -10.64
CA THR A 72 0.63 0.99 -11.67
C THR A 72 -0.07 1.91 -12.67
N GLY A 73 0.02 1.52 -13.95
CA GLY A 73 -0.75 2.11 -15.04
C GLY A 73 -2.11 1.45 -15.25
N ASP A 74 -2.39 0.34 -14.57
CA ASP A 74 -3.68 -0.32 -14.57
C ASP A 74 -4.58 0.24 -13.47
N VAL A 75 -5.52 1.09 -13.88
CA VAL A 75 -6.51 1.67 -12.97
C VAL A 75 -7.60 0.67 -12.58
N GLU A 76 -7.74 -0.43 -13.30
CA GLU A 76 -8.79 -1.45 -13.06
C GLU A 76 -8.51 -2.26 -11.81
N MET A 77 -7.24 -2.43 -11.41
CA MET A 77 -6.86 -3.11 -10.16
C MET A 77 -7.54 -2.52 -8.92
N ARG A 78 -7.93 -1.23 -8.98
CA ARG A 78 -8.69 -0.56 -7.93
C ARG A 78 -10.16 -1.02 -7.85
N TYR A 79 -10.74 -1.45 -8.96
CA TYR A 79 -12.15 -1.78 -9.10
C TYR A 79 -12.41 -3.29 -9.08
N VAL A 80 -11.42 -4.11 -9.45
CA VAL A 80 -11.48 -5.56 -9.37
C VAL A 80 -11.43 -6.01 -7.88
N PRO A 81 -12.49 -6.65 -7.34
CA PRO A 81 -12.60 -6.86 -5.89
C PRO A 81 -11.46 -7.67 -5.26
N HIS A 82 -10.99 -8.72 -5.93
CA HIS A 82 -9.95 -9.60 -5.39
C HIS A 82 -8.55 -8.98 -5.45
N GLU A 83 -8.23 -8.24 -6.52
CA GLU A 83 -6.97 -7.48 -6.65
C GLU A 83 -6.92 -6.33 -5.65
N ARG A 84 -8.00 -5.55 -5.56
CA ARG A 84 -8.15 -4.50 -4.54
C ARG A 84 -7.95 -5.07 -3.13
N LEU A 85 -8.59 -6.20 -2.83
CA LEU A 85 -8.48 -6.84 -1.51
C LEU A 85 -7.04 -7.28 -1.25
N ALA A 86 -6.36 -7.87 -2.24
CA ALA A 86 -4.95 -8.25 -2.12
C ALA A 86 -4.06 -7.03 -1.85
N LEU A 87 -4.26 -5.92 -2.57
CA LEU A 87 -3.51 -4.67 -2.35
C LEU A 87 -3.66 -4.15 -0.91
N GLN A 88 -4.89 -4.20 -0.37
CA GLN A 88 -5.18 -3.75 0.99
C GLN A 88 -4.65 -4.72 2.06
N GLN A 89 -4.90 -6.02 1.92
CA GLN A 89 -4.48 -7.04 2.89
C GLN A 89 -2.96 -7.19 2.97
N LEU A 90 -2.26 -7.05 1.84
CA LEU A 90 -0.80 -7.07 1.78
C LEU A 90 -0.19 -5.72 2.21
N GLY A 91 -1.03 -4.71 2.51
CA GLY A 91 -0.61 -3.44 3.05
C GLY A 91 0.15 -2.55 2.07
N PHE A 92 -0.07 -2.72 0.75
CA PHE A 92 0.64 -1.93 -0.24
C PHE A 92 0.21 -0.46 -0.22
N VAL A 93 1.18 0.44 -0.34
CA VAL A 93 0.91 1.82 -0.74
C VAL A 93 0.92 1.87 -2.27
N VAL A 94 -0.23 2.14 -2.88
CA VAL A 94 -0.41 2.04 -4.33
C VAL A 94 -0.53 3.42 -4.94
N VAL A 95 0.18 3.67 -6.04
CA VAL A 95 0.12 4.92 -6.80
C VAL A 95 -0.34 4.60 -8.22
N PHE A 96 -1.54 5.08 -8.53
CA PHE A 96 -2.16 4.99 -9.85
C PHE A 96 -1.87 6.24 -10.67
N PHE A 97 -1.95 6.11 -11.99
CA PHE A 97 -2.08 7.25 -12.89
C PHE A 97 -3.56 7.55 -13.18
N GLU A 98 -3.86 8.80 -13.53
CA GLU A 98 -5.19 9.21 -13.98
C GLU A 98 -5.59 8.49 -15.29
N ARG A 99 -6.90 8.51 -15.61
CA ARG A 99 -7.43 8.01 -16.88
C ARG A 99 -6.68 8.58 -18.08
N ASN A 100 -6.64 7.83 -19.18
CA ASN A 100 -5.95 8.15 -20.44
C ASN A 100 -4.42 8.11 -20.39
N TRP A 101 -3.80 7.85 -19.23
CA TRP A 101 -2.35 7.63 -19.13
C TRP A 101 -1.85 6.61 -20.16
N GLY A 102 -2.56 5.50 -20.34
CA GLY A 102 -2.21 4.44 -21.29
C GLY A 102 -1.99 4.94 -22.72
N GLN A 103 -2.73 5.97 -23.15
CA GLN A 103 -2.70 6.54 -24.50
C GLN A 103 -1.52 7.50 -24.73
N TRP A 104 -0.81 7.89 -23.68
CA TRP A 104 0.28 8.86 -23.81
C TRP A 104 1.55 8.20 -24.38
N ASN A 105 2.33 9.00 -25.10
CA ASN A 105 3.65 8.57 -25.57
C ASN A 105 4.63 8.43 -24.38
N PHE A 106 5.73 7.72 -24.61
CA PHE A 106 6.74 7.42 -23.59
C PHE A 106 7.32 8.66 -22.91
N PHE A 107 7.60 9.73 -23.66
CA PHE A 107 8.21 10.95 -23.11
C PHE A 107 7.25 11.71 -22.22
N SER A 108 6.00 11.86 -22.64
CA SER A 108 4.94 12.47 -21.82
C SER A 108 4.73 11.70 -20.52
N LYS A 109 4.75 10.36 -20.59
CA LYS A 109 4.69 9.52 -19.39
C LYS A 109 5.89 9.77 -18.47
N SER A 110 7.10 9.72 -19.03
CA SER A 110 8.34 9.89 -18.25
C SER A 110 8.40 11.25 -17.57
N ALA A 111 8.04 12.31 -18.29
CA ALA A 111 8.04 13.67 -17.77
C ALA A 111 7.01 13.87 -16.64
N LEU A 112 5.81 13.27 -16.75
CA LEU A 112 4.80 13.38 -15.70
C LEU A 112 5.29 12.69 -14.42
N LEU A 113 5.77 11.46 -14.53
CA LEU A 113 6.23 10.73 -13.36
C LEU A 113 7.43 11.42 -12.71
N LEU A 114 8.36 11.96 -13.51
CA LEU A 114 9.52 12.69 -12.98
C LEU A 114 9.10 13.96 -12.24
N LYS A 115 8.15 14.73 -12.80
CA LYS A 115 7.58 15.91 -12.14
C LYS A 115 6.96 15.54 -10.80
N TRP A 116 6.14 14.49 -10.76
CA TRP A 116 5.38 14.11 -9.57
C TRP A 116 6.18 13.27 -8.58
N TRP A 117 7.37 12.79 -8.96
CA TRP A 117 8.18 11.89 -8.14
C TRP A 117 8.46 12.39 -6.71
N PRO A 118 8.78 13.67 -6.46
CA PRO A 118 8.99 14.15 -5.10
C PRO A 118 7.75 13.97 -4.20
N LYS A 119 6.56 14.23 -4.74
CA LYS A 119 5.29 14.04 -4.02
C LYS A 119 4.96 12.56 -3.85
N VAL A 120 5.17 11.76 -4.89
CA VAL A 120 5.06 10.28 -4.83
C VAL A 120 5.94 9.72 -3.71
N ALA A 121 7.22 10.07 -3.69
CA ALA A 121 8.18 9.61 -2.69
C ALA A 121 7.74 9.93 -1.26
N VAL A 122 7.25 11.16 -1.01
CA VAL A 122 6.70 11.56 0.28
C VAL A 122 5.48 10.73 0.66
N LYS A 123 4.56 10.49 -0.28
CA LYS A 123 3.38 9.65 -0.02
C LYS A 123 3.78 8.21 0.28
N LEU A 124 4.69 7.62 -0.49
CA LEU A 124 5.15 6.25 -0.27
C LEU A 124 5.76 6.07 1.13
N GLN A 125 6.50 7.06 1.63
CA GLN A 125 7.13 6.98 2.96
C GLN A 125 6.17 7.25 4.12
N LYS A 126 5.19 8.14 3.94
CA LYS A 126 4.35 8.65 5.05
C LYS A 126 2.96 8.03 5.11
N SER A 127 2.51 7.33 4.08
CA SER A 127 1.17 6.75 4.04
C SER A 127 1.06 5.52 4.92
N GLU A 128 -0.14 5.31 5.45
CA GLU A 128 -0.48 4.07 6.13
C GLU A 128 -0.55 2.90 5.12
N PRO A 129 -0.20 1.67 5.55
CA PRO A 129 -0.35 0.48 4.71
C PRO A 129 -1.76 0.34 4.13
N GLY A 130 -1.87 -0.03 2.85
CA GLY A 130 -3.15 -0.18 2.15
C GLY A 130 -3.73 1.12 1.58
N THR A 131 -3.02 2.25 1.72
CA THR A 131 -3.45 3.53 1.13
C THR A 131 -3.22 3.55 -0.38
N MET A 132 -4.16 4.13 -1.12
CA MET A 132 -4.10 4.30 -2.56
C MET A 132 -4.12 5.77 -2.96
N TRP A 133 -3.24 6.15 -3.87
CA TRP A 133 -3.06 7.51 -4.38
C TRP A 133 -3.19 7.54 -5.90
N CYS A 134 -3.57 8.69 -6.46
CA CYS A 134 -3.65 8.92 -7.90
C CYS A 134 -2.84 10.16 -8.27
N ILE A 135 -1.92 10.00 -9.23
CA ILE A 135 -1.20 11.10 -9.87
C ILE A 135 -2.16 11.77 -10.85
N PRO A 136 -2.44 13.08 -10.72
CA PRO A 136 -3.28 13.79 -11.66
C PRO A 136 -2.54 14.03 -12.98
N ASN A 137 -3.30 14.09 -14.09
CA ASN A 137 -2.80 14.55 -15.38
C ASN A 137 -2.64 16.09 -15.43
N ASP A 138 -1.95 16.65 -14.45
CA ASP A 138 -1.80 18.09 -14.26
C ASP A 138 -0.34 18.55 -14.32
N TRP A 139 -0.10 19.58 -15.12
CA TRP A 139 1.19 20.21 -15.34
C TRP A 139 1.38 21.51 -14.57
N ARG A 140 0.36 22.03 -13.89
CA ARG A 140 0.47 23.23 -13.06
C ARG A 140 1.45 23.00 -11.89
N ASP A 141 2.30 24.00 -11.68
CA ASP A 141 3.21 24.06 -10.55
C ASP A 141 2.55 24.92 -9.48
N SER A 142 1.71 24.28 -8.68
CA SER A 142 1.14 24.85 -7.46
C SER A 142 1.43 23.89 -6.32
N GLU A 143 1.87 24.46 -5.19
CA GLU A 143 2.09 23.71 -3.96
C GLU A 143 0.80 23.03 -3.48
N ASP A 144 -0.36 23.61 -3.81
CA ASP A 144 -1.69 23.15 -3.40
C ASP A 144 -2.17 21.90 -4.16
N VAL A 145 -1.56 21.55 -5.30
CA VAL A 145 -1.97 20.38 -6.08
C VAL A 145 -1.23 19.14 -5.58
N ASP A 146 -1.91 18.22 -4.90
CA ASP A 146 -1.32 16.99 -4.38
C ASP A 146 -1.89 15.73 -5.07
N LEU A 147 -1.29 14.56 -4.82
CA LEU A 147 -1.87 13.29 -5.22
C LEU A 147 -3.24 13.12 -4.55
N ARG A 148 -4.24 12.70 -5.32
CA ARG A 148 -5.58 12.43 -4.77
C ARG A 148 -5.57 11.11 -4.00
N ASN A 149 -6.10 11.11 -2.78
CA ASN A 149 -6.40 9.88 -2.08
C ASN A 149 -7.58 9.19 -2.77
N VAL A 150 -7.34 7.97 -3.23
CA VAL A 150 -8.31 7.13 -3.95
C VAL A 150 -8.59 5.82 -3.20
N THR A 151 -8.16 5.72 -1.95
CA THR A 151 -8.42 4.57 -1.07
C THR A 151 -9.93 4.36 -0.95
N PRO A 152 -10.45 3.19 -1.35
CA PRO A 152 -11.85 2.87 -1.17
C PRO A 152 -12.21 2.91 0.31
N LYS A 153 -13.33 3.56 0.64
CA LYS A 153 -13.88 3.48 1.99
C LYS A 153 -14.19 2.02 2.27
N GLN A 154 -13.79 1.50 3.43
CA GLN A 154 -14.15 0.15 3.84
C GLN A 154 -15.67 0.03 3.84
N GLU A 155 -16.23 -0.67 2.86
CA GLU A 155 -17.60 -1.14 2.95
C GLU A 155 -17.59 -2.25 3.99
N THR A 156 -18.30 -2.05 5.09
CA THR A 156 -18.48 -3.07 6.12
C THR A 156 -19.23 -4.23 5.48
N ILE A 157 -18.51 -5.25 5.01
CA ILE A 157 -19.15 -6.48 4.53
C ILE A 157 -19.67 -7.19 5.78
N SER A 158 -20.93 -6.94 6.11
CA SER A 158 -21.68 -7.77 7.05
C SER A 158 -21.76 -9.15 6.44
N ILE A 159 -20.93 -10.08 6.90
CA ILE A 159 -21.09 -11.49 6.60
C ILE A 159 -22.41 -11.90 7.27
N VAL A 160 -23.50 -11.86 6.51
CA VAL A 160 -24.76 -12.49 6.92
C VAL A 160 -24.46 -13.98 6.94
N ALA A 161 -24.32 -14.54 8.14
CA ALA A 161 -24.18 -15.97 8.33
C ALA A 161 -25.31 -16.68 7.54
N PRO A 162 -25.02 -17.73 6.75
CA PRO A 162 -26.04 -18.43 6.01
C PRO A 162 -27.07 -18.98 7.01
N SER A 163 -28.30 -18.48 6.93
CA SER A 163 -29.42 -19.02 7.67
C SER A 163 -29.57 -20.49 7.28
N VAL A 164 -29.37 -21.36 8.26
CA VAL A 164 -29.56 -22.80 8.11
C VAL A 164 -31.01 -23.03 7.70
N LEU A 165 -31.20 -23.35 6.42
CA LEU A 165 -32.48 -23.76 5.85
C LEU A 165 -32.82 -25.12 6.47
N ASN A 166 -33.60 -25.10 7.54
CA ASN A 166 -34.04 -26.28 8.26
C ASN A 166 -35.07 -27.04 7.39
N LYS A 167 -34.59 -27.90 6.50
CA LYS A 167 -35.44 -28.88 5.79
C LYS A 167 -35.81 -29.97 6.77
N GLY A 168 -37.03 -29.88 7.30
CA GLY A 168 -37.66 -30.95 8.05
C GLY A 168 -37.66 -32.25 7.26
N ARG A 169 -37.04 -33.29 7.83
CA ARG A 169 -37.22 -34.68 7.41
C ARG A 169 -37.50 -35.50 8.66
N ARG A 170 -38.79 -35.77 8.89
CA ARG A 170 -39.27 -36.75 9.87
C ARG A 170 -38.93 -38.15 9.36
N HIS A 171 -38.19 -38.94 10.13
CA HIS A 171 -38.46 -40.35 10.43
C HIS A 171 -37.32 -40.97 11.27
N GLY A 172 -37.68 -41.68 12.35
CA GLY A 172 -36.93 -42.88 12.78
C GLY A 172 -36.13 -42.82 14.07
N LYS A 173 -36.80 -43.16 15.18
CA LYS A 173 -36.38 -44.14 16.23
C LYS A 173 -34.96 -44.11 16.82
N ALA A 174 -34.93 -43.70 18.09
CA ALA A 174 -34.31 -44.34 19.26
C ALA A 174 -33.09 -45.26 19.07
N ASP A 175 -31.95 -44.80 19.59
CA ASP A 175 -31.15 -45.40 20.68
C ASP A 175 -29.65 -45.18 20.45
N GLY A 176 -28.95 -44.68 21.48
CA GLY A 176 -27.49 -44.77 21.56
C GLY A 176 -26.73 -43.45 21.71
N GLU A 177 -26.26 -43.24 22.94
CA GLU A 177 -24.90 -42.81 23.28
C GLU A 177 -24.44 -41.34 23.19
N SER A 178 -23.88 -40.94 24.34
CA SER A 178 -22.68 -40.09 24.51
C SER A 178 -22.87 -38.58 24.49
N GLY A 179 -22.96 -38.04 25.71
CA GLY A 179 -23.03 -36.63 26.01
C GLY A 179 -21.71 -35.88 25.93
N ASN A 180 -21.88 -34.59 25.63
CA ASN A 180 -21.13 -33.41 26.07
C ASN A 180 -19.63 -33.33 25.81
N ILE A 181 -19.27 -32.49 24.83
CA ILE A 181 -18.17 -31.53 24.99
C ILE A 181 -18.73 -30.13 24.75
N VAL A 182 -18.88 -29.39 25.85
CA VAL A 182 -19.04 -27.94 25.91
C VAL A 182 -17.64 -27.34 25.78
N SER A 183 -17.42 -26.43 24.83
CA SER A 183 -16.32 -25.47 24.93
C SER A 183 -16.84 -24.08 24.57
N THR A 184 -17.28 -23.39 25.62
CA THR A 184 -17.49 -21.95 25.68
C THR A 184 -16.16 -21.24 25.38
N ILE A 185 -16.14 -20.39 24.37
CA ILE A 185 -15.07 -19.40 24.17
C ILE A 185 -15.49 -18.18 24.99
N GLU A 186 -14.81 -17.95 26.11
CA GLU A 186 -14.94 -16.73 26.90
C GLU A 186 -14.17 -15.59 26.22
N GLU A 187 -14.91 -14.55 25.83
CA GLU A 187 -14.37 -13.21 25.66
C GLU A 187 -14.07 -12.62 27.04
N SER A 188 -12.83 -12.19 27.26
CA SER A 188 -12.50 -11.33 28.40
C SER A 188 -11.77 -10.08 27.90
N ASN A 189 -12.52 -8.99 27.88
CA ASN A 189 -12.04 -7.63 27.69
C ASN A 189 -11.93 -6.92 29.05
N SER A 190 -10.90 -6.07 29.17
CA SER A 190 -10.77 -4.93 30.09
C SER A 190 -10.35 -5.21 31.56
N SER A 191 -9.21 -4.65 31.97
CA SER A 191 -9.22 -3.40 32.76
C SER A 191 -7.82 -2.86 33.12
N LYS A 192 -7.58 -1.63 32.64
CA LYS A 192 -7.02 -0.45 33.34
C LYS A 192 -6.07 -0.66 34.52
N THR A 193 -4.86 -0.14 34.38
CA THR A 193 -4.17 0.57 35.47
C THR A 193 -3.52 1.86 34.98
N LYS A 194 -3.77 2.91 35.77
CA LYS A 194 -3.41 4.31 35.62
C LYS A 194 -2.14 4.53 36.43
N THR A 195 -1.08 5.15 35.90
CA THR A 195 -0.02 5.74 36.74
C THR A 195 0.56 6.99 36.08
N ARG A 196 0.72 8.02 36.93
CA ARG A 196 1.13 9.41 36.72
C ARG A 196 2.65 9.58 36.53
N ARG A 197 3.00 10.82 36.13
CA ARG A 197 4.31 11.55 36.15
C ARG A 197 5.08 11.46 34.83
N ASN A 198 5.72 12.50 34.31
CA ASN A 198 6.04 13.85 34.81
C ASN A 198 6.24 14.77 33.60
N GLY A 199 5.94 16.06 33.76
CA GLY A 199 6.25 17.08 32.77
C GLY A 199 7.74 17.37 32.66
N ARG A 200 8.18 17.75 31.46
CA ARG A 200 9.39 18.56 31.23
C ARG A 200 9.21 19.41 29.98
N ASN A 201 9.47 20.70 30.17
CA ASN A 201 9.33 21.81 29.24
C ASN A 201 10.01 21.59 27.88
N SER A 202 9.30 21.96 26.82
CA SER A 202 9.80 22.09 25.45
C SER A 202 10.36 23.49 25.14
N ASP A 203 10.44 24.39 26.12
CA ASP A 203 10.91 25.77 25.95
C ASP A 203 12.44 25.96 26.08
N GLU A 204 13.20 24.91 26.46
CA GLU A 204 14.67 24.99 26.55
C GLU A 204 15.40 24.68 25.23
N ARG A 205 14.70 24.17 24.20
CA ARG A 205 15.33 23.87 22.90
C ARG A 205 15.41 25.06 21.94
N GLN A 206 14.78 26.19 22.26
CA GLN A 206 14.85 27.40 21.42
C GLN A 206 15.92 28.42 21.87
N GLN A 207 16.60 28.21 23.00
CA GLN A 207 17.67 29.11 23.44
C GLN A 207 19.09 28.60 23.11
N GLU A 208 19.25 27.34 22.71
CA GLU A 208 20.55 26.76 22.37
C GLU A 208 20.97 26.97 20.89
N LEU A 209 20.03 27.32 20.01
CA LEU A 209 20.30 27.58 18.58
C LEU A 209 20.71 29.03 18.28
N THR A 210 20.55 29.96 19.21
CA THR A 210 20.92 31.38 19.04
C THR A 210 22.37 31.68 19.44
N LEU A 211 23.06 30.73 20.09
CA LEU A 211 24.47 30.87 20.52
C LEU A 211 25.48 30.28 19.54
N ILE A 212 25.05 29.48 18.55
CA ILE A 212 25.95 28.89 17.55
C ILE A 212 26.10 29.83 16.33
N SER A 213 25.15 30.73 16.07
CA SER A 213 25.21 31.69 14.96
C SER A 213 26.09 32.93 15.21
N LYS A 214 26.65 33.12 16.41
CA LYS A 214 27.50 34.28 16.76
C LYS A 214 28.99 33.99 16.83
N LYS A 215 29.43 32.81 16.37
CA LYS A 215 30.85 32.39 16.42
C LYS A 215 31.53 32.22 15.05
N GLU A 216 30.87 32.61 13.96
CA GLU A 216 31.41 32.52 12.59
C GLU A 216 31.68 33.88 11.92
N HIS A 217 31.63 34.99 12.68
CA HIS A 217 32.01 36.33 12.21
C HIS A 217 32.91 37.04 13.22
N ASP A 218 34.06 36.44 13.48
CA ASP A 218 35.30 37.12 13.89
C ASP A 218 36.47 36.53 13.08
#